data_AF-A0A920JG03-F1
#
_entry.id   AF-A0A920JG03-F1
#
_cell.length_a   1.000
_cell.length_b   1.000
_cell.length_c   1.000
_cell.angle_alpha   90.00
_cell.angle_beta   90.00
_cell.angle_gamma   90.00
#
_symmetry.space_group_name_H-M   'P 1'
#
loop_
_entity.id
_entity.type
_entity.pdbx_description
1 polymer ?
#
loop_
_entity_poly.entity_id
_entity_poly.type
_entity_poly.pdbx_seq_one_letter_code
_entity_poly.pdbx_strand_id
1 'polypeptide(L)'
;MLADLGVSPANDGSILRLNFPPLTEERRKQLVKVVKNLAEEGRISIRGIRRSVRQELDNLDKSGDVSSDDAKRASEKIDVLTRDFEGQINAALEQKETELLEV
;
A
#
# COMPACT_ATOMS: atom_id res chain seq x y z
N MET A 1 -0.53 20.01 22.12
CA MET A 1 0.45 19.66 21.08
C MET A 1 -0.03 20.29 19.78
N LEU A 2 0.77 21.18 19.17
CA LEU A 2 0.49 21.65 17.81
C LEU A 2 0.59 20.43 16.88
N ALA A 3 -0.40 20.24 16.01
CA ALA A 3 -0.32 19.25 14.95
C ALA A 3 0.87 19.61 14.05
N ASP A 4 1.66 18.61 13.65
CA ASP A 4 2.92 18.76 12.91
C ASP A 4 2.67 19.06 11.42
N LEU A 5 1.70 19.93 11.15
CA LEU A 5 1.21 20.30 9.82
C LEU A 5 1.89 21.57 9.27
N GLY A 6 2.75 22.22 10.07
CA GLY A 6 3.55 23.37 9.65
C GLY A 6 2.75 24.62 9.26
N VAL A 7 1.46 24.67 9.57
CA VAL A 7 0.55 25.78 9.24
C VAL A 7 -0.13 26.32 10.49
N SER A 8 -0.22 27.65 10.57
CA SER A 8 -0.95 28.32 11.64
C SER A 8 -2.41 28.53 11.21
N PRO A 9 -3.39 28.08 12.01
CA PRO A 9 -4.79 28.36 11.74
C PRO A 9 -5.11 29.84 11.91
N ALA A 10 -5.77 30.43 10.91
CA ALA A 10 -6.44 31.72 11.02
C ALA A 10 -7.89 31.48 11.45
N ASN A 11 -8.38 32.23 12.44
CA ASN A 11 -9.73 32.09 12.97
C ASN A 11 -10.53 33.37 12.68
N ASP A 12 -11.55 33.26 11.82
CA ASP A 12 -12.44 34.37 11.45
C ASP A 12 -13.73 34.39 12.30
N GLY A 13 -13.69 33.79 13.50
CA GLY A 13 -14.78 33.77 14.49
C GLY A 13 -15.85 32.70 14.26
N SER A 14 -16.12 32.33 13.01
CA SER A 14 -17.03 31.25 12.62
C SER A 14 -16.36 30.12 11.83
N ILE A 15 -15.20 30.38 11.22
CA ILE A 15 -14.46 29.43 10.38
C ILE A 15 -12.97 29.49 10.74
N LEU A 16 -12.34 28.32 10.80
CA LEU A 16 -10.89 28.17 10.93
C LEU A 16 -10.29 27.88 9.54
N ARG A 17 -9.42 28.77 9.06
CA ARG A 17 -8.76 28.66 7.76
C ARG A 17 -7.30 28.23 7.93
N LEU A 18 -6.90 27.20 7.20
CA LEU A 18 -5.51 26.73 7.13
C LEU A 18 -4.95 27.03 5.74
N ASN A 19 -3.92 27.88 5.67
CA ASN A 19 -3.27 28.22 4.41
C ASN A 19 -2.08 27.28 4.18
N PHE A 20 -2.19 26.39 3.19
CA PHE A 20 -1.09 25.52 2.79
C PHE A 20 -0.37 26.11 1.57
N PRO A 21 0.92 26.48 1.69
CA PRO A 21 1.69 26.91 0.53
C PRO A 21 1.86 25.76 -0.46
N PRO A 22 1.95 26.04 -1.77
CA PRO A 22 2.21 25.01 -2.77
C PRO A 22 3.56 24.34 -2.50
N LEU A 23 3.62 23.02 -2.73
CA LEU A 23 4.86 22.27 -2.59
C LEU A 23 5.88 22.69 -3.65
N THR A 24 7.13 22.86 -3.24
CA THR A 24 8.25 23.03 -4.18
C THR A 24 8.48 21.75 -4.98
N GLU A 25 9.07 21.88 -6.17
CA GLU A 25 9.39 20.72 -7.02
C GLU A 25 10.32 19.71 -6.30
N GLU A 26 11.29 20.21 -5.53
CA GLU A 26 12.17 19.38 -4.72
C GLU A 26 11.39 18.57 -3.68
N ARG A 27 10.42 19.20 -3.00
CA ARG A 27 9.59 18.52 -2.01
C ARG A 27 8.68 17.47 -2.66
N ARG A 28 8.12 17.76 -3.83
CA ARG A 28 7.34 16.79 -4.62
C ARG A 28 8.18 15.56 -4.98
N LYS A 29 9.41 15.76 -5.47
CA LYS A 29 10.35 14.65 -5.77
C LYS A 29 10.70 13.82 -4.54
N GLN A 30 10.86 14.44 -3.37
CA GLN A 30 11.06 13.70 -2.12
C GLN A 30 9.85 12.84 -1.75
N LEU A 31 8.64 13.38 -1.87
CA LEU A 31 7.40 12.64 -1.58
C LEU A 31 7.22 11.47 -2.54
N VAL A 32 7.52 11.62 -3.83
CA VAL A 32 7.50 10.51 -4.80
C VAL A 32 8.40 9.35 -4.34
N LYS A 33 9.61 9.64 -3.81
CA LYS A 33 10.48 8.57 -3.26
C LYS A 33 9.84 7.87 -2.07
N VAL A 34 9.18 8.62 -1.18
CA VAL A 34 8.47 8.05 -0.01
C VAL A 34 7.36 7.11 -0.48
N VAL A 35 6.53 7.54 -1.43
CA VAL A 35 5.42 6.71 -1.95
C VAL A 35 5.94 5.46 -2.64
N LYS A 36 7.04 5.55 -3.42
CA LYS A 36 7.69 4.38 -4.03
C LYS A 36 8.16 3.37 -2.98
N ASN A 37 8.77 3.83 -1.89
CA ASN A 37 9.20 2.96 -0.80
C ASN A 37 8.01 2.26 -0.14
N LEU A 38 6.94 3.01 0.17
CA LEU A 38 5.72 2.45 0.75
C LEU A 38 5.08 1.38 -0.15
N ALA A 39 5.07 1.63 -1.46
CA ALA A 39 4.56 0.66 -2.42
C ALA A 39 5.41 -0.63 -2.43
N GLU A 40 6.74 -0.52 -2.39
CA GLU A 40 7.60 -1.70 -2.35
C GLU A 40 7.47 -2.48 -1.03
N GLU A 41 7.40 -1.78 0.11
CA GLU A 41 7.11 -2.40 1.41
C GLU A 41 5.78 -3.17 1.38
N GLY A 42 4.74 -2.58 0.80
CA GLY A 42 3.45 -3.24 0.58
C GLY A 42 3.57 -4.52 -0.26
N ARG A 43 4.29 -4.47 -1.38
CA ARG A 43 4.53 -5.66 -2.23
C ARG A 43 5.32 -6.74 -1.49
N ILE A 44 6.36 -6.37 -0.76
CA ILE A 44 7.15 -7.30 0.06
C ILE A 44 6.25 -8.00 1.08
N SER A 45 5.39 -7.25 1.76
CA SER A 45 4.45 -7.80 2.75
C SER A 45 3.49 -8.82 2.13
N ILE A 46 2.86 -8.49 1.00
CA ILE A 46 1.97 -9.42 0.27
C ILE A 46 2.70 -10.69 -0.14
N ARG A 47 3.90 -10.57 -0.72
CA ARG A 47 4.71 -11.74 -1.13
C ARG A 47 5.11 -12.59 0.07
N GLY A 48 5.39 -11.96 1.21
CA GLY A 48 5.66 -12.62 2.48
C GLY A 48 4.47 -13.45 2.95
N ILE A 49 3.28 -12.85 3.00
CA ILE A 49 2.03 -13.54 3.38
C ILE A 49 1.76 -14.72 2.46
N ARG A 50 1.85 -14.53 1.13
CA ARG A 50 1.68 -15.62 0.16
C ARG A 50 2.64 -16.79 0.45
N ARG A 51 3.89 -16.50 0.79
CA ARG A 51 4.90 -17.53 1.11
C ARG A 51 4.50 -18.32 2.36
N SER A 52 4.09 -17.63 3.42
CA SER A 52 3.64 -18.27 4.66
C SER A 52 2.42 -19.16 4.42
N VAL A 53 1.39 -18.64 3.73
CA VAL A 53 0.16 -19.39 3.42
C VAL A 53 0.45 -20.61 2.56
N ARG A 54 1.33 -20.50 1.55
CA ARG A 54 1.73 -21.67 0.74
C ARG A 54 2.46 -22.73 1.55
N GLN A 55 3.33 -22.32 2.48
CA GLN A 55 4.01 -23.27 3.35
C GLN A 55 3.03 -23.98 4.28
N GLU A 56 2.04 -23.28 4.80
CA GLU A 56 0.96 -23.86 5.60
C GLU A 56 0.12 -24.86 4.80
N LEU A 57 -0.27 -24.51 3.56
CA LEU A 57 -1.02 -25.41 2.67
C LEU A 57 -0.23 -26.68 2.33
N ASP A 58 1.08 -26.57 2.04
CA ASP A 58 1.95 -27.72 1.78
C ASP A 58 2.08 -28.63 3.02
N ASN A 59 2.12 -28.05 4.22
CA ASN A 59 2.14 -28.82 5.46
C ASN A 59 0.82 -29.57 5.71
N LEU A 60 -0.32 -28.91 5.44
CA LEU A 60 -1.65 -29.52 5.60
C LEU A 60 -1.91 -30.65 4.58
N ASP A 61 -1.43 -30.49 3.34
CA ASP A 61 -1.52 -31.55 2.32
C ASP A 61 -0.70 -32.78 2.73
N LYS A 62 0.51 -32.55 3.28
CA LYS A 62 1.37 -33.62 3.80
C LYS A 62 0.82 -34.31 5.04
N SER A 63 0.12 -33.60 5.93
CA SER A 63 -0.51 -34.21 7.10
C SER A 63 -1.80 -34.97 6.74
N GLY A 64 -2.35 -34.75 5.54
CA GLY A 64 -3.62 -35.32 5.09
C GLY A 64 -4.84 -34.63 5.71
N ASP A 65 -4.67 -33.47 6.33
CA ASP A 65 -5.76 -32.67 6.91
C ASP A 65 -6.63 -32.02 5.82
N VAL A 66 -6.11 -31.93 4.59
CA VAL A 66 -6.78 -31.40 3.40
C VAL A 66 -6.52 -32.33 2.21
N SER A 67 -7.46 -32.38 1.27
CA SER A 67 -7.27 -33.11 0.01
C SER A 67 -6.28 -32.38 -0.92
N SER A 68 -5.49 -33.12 -1.69
CA SER A 68 -4.55 -32.51 -2.64
C SER A 68 -5.23 -31.61 -3.67
N ASP A 69 -6.45 -31.96 -4.09
CA ASP A 69 -7.28 -31.14 -4.97
C ASP A 69 -7.65 -29.79 -4.32
N ASP A 70 -8.03 -29.79 -3.04
CA ASP A 70 -8.39 -28.56 -2.32
C ASP A 70 -7.16 -27.71 -1.99
N ALA A 71 -6.04 -28.33 -1.62
CA ALA A 71 -4.76 -27.64 -1.41
C ALA A 71 -4.29 -26.94 -2.69
N LYS A 72 -4.45 -27.59 -3.84
CA LYS A 72 -4.15 -27.00 -5.15
C LYS A 72 -5.06 -25.82 -5.48
N ARG A 73 -6.39 -25.98 -5.31
CA ARG A 73 -7.35 -24.87 -5.53
C ARG A 73 -7.07 -23.67 -4.62
N ALA A 74 -6.75 -23.92 -3.35
CA ALA A 74 -6.40 -22.87 -2.40
C ALA A 74 -5.11 -22.14 -2.81
N SER A 75 -4.12 -22.87 -3.30
CA SER A 75 -2.86 -22.30 -3.82
C SER A 75 -3.07 -21.43 -5.06
N GLU A 76 -3.90 -21.88 -6.01
CA GLU A 76 -4.25 -21.08 -7.18
C GLU A 76 -5.00 -19.80 -6.78
N LYS A 77 -5.92 -19.92 -5.81
CA LYS A 77 -6.66 -18.77 -5.29
C LYS A 77 -5.74 -17.75 -4.61
N ILE A 78 -4.76 -18.19 -3.80
CA ILE A 78 -3.84 -17.25 -3.15
C ILE A 78 -2.95 -16.53 -4.17
N ASP A 79 -2.60 -17.18 -5.28
CA ASP A 79 -1.84 -16.54 -6.35
C ASP A 79 -2.65 -15.47 -7.09
N VAL A 80 -3.91 -15.76 -7.39
CA VAL A 80 -4.81 -14.78 -8.02
C VAL A 80 -4.98 -13.57 -7.11
N LEU A 81 -5.26 -13.79 -5.82
CA LEU A 81 -5.41 -12.71 -4.84
C LEU A 81 -4.11 -11.88 -4.69
N THR A 82 -2.95 -12.55 -4.65
CA THR A 82 -1.66 -11.87 -4.56
C THR A 82 -1.44 -10.95 -5.76
N ARG A 83 -1.71 -11.43 -6.98
CA ARG A 83 -1.58 -10.63 -8.20
C ARG A 83 -2.53 -9.44 -8.22
N ASP A 84 -3.77 -9.64 -7.77
CA ASP A 84 -4.77 -8.57 -7.71
C ASP A 84 -4.32 -7.45 -6.76
N PHE A 85 -3.90 -7.78 -5.54
CA PHE A 85 -3.42 -6.78 -4.59
C PHE A 85 -2.10 -6.12 -5.01
N GLU A 86 -1.16 -6.86 -5.63
CA GLU A 86 0.02 -6.23 -6.24
C GLU A 86 -0.38 -5.24 -7.35
N GLY A 87 -1.40 -5.56 -8.15
CA GLY A 87 -1.99 -4.67 -9.14
C GLY A 87 -2.59 -3.40 -8.52
N GLN A 88 -3.35 -3.55 -7.44
CA GLN A 88 -3.94 -2.42 -6.71
C GLN A 88 -2.85 -1.47 -6.14
N ILE A 89 -1.76 -2.03 -5.60
CA ILE A 89 -0.62 -1.21 -5.15
C ILE A 89 -0.01 -0.43 -6.30
N ASN A 90 0.18 -1.06 -7.46
CA ASN A 90 0.75 -0.40 -8.63
C ASN A 90 -0.14 0.74 -9.13
N ALA A 91 -1.45 0.51 -9.20
CA ALA A 91 -2.42 1.53 -9.60
C ALA A 91 -2.44 2.71 -8.61
N ALA A 92 -2.42 2.43 -7.31
CA ALA A 92 -2.37 3.47 -6.28
C ALA A 92 -1.06 4.27 -6.31
N LEU A 93 0.07 3.61 -6.57
CA LEU A 93 1.36 4.25 -6.74
C LEU A 93 1.34 5.20 -7.94
N GLU A 94 0.89 4.71 -9.10
CA GLU A 94 0.82 5.50 -10.34
C GLU A 94 -0.08 6.73 -10.16
N GLN A 95 -1.27 6.54 -9.60
CA GLN A 95 -2.19 7.63 -9.30
C GLN A 95 -1.54 8.69 -8.40
N LYS A 96 -0.86 8.26 -7.32
CA LYS A 96 -0.27 9.19 -6.37
C LYS A 96 0.99 9.87 -6.90
N GLU A 97 1.76 9.20 -7.75
CA GLU A 97 2.89 9.81 -8.45
C GLU A 97 2.43 10.92 -9.39
N THR A 98 1.39 10.66 -10.19
CA THR A 98 0.79 11.66 -11.07
C THR A 98 0.26 12.85 -10.27
N GLU A 99 -0.52 12.62 -9.20
CA GLU A 99 -1.03 13.69 -8.33
C GLU A 99 0.09 14.56 -7.72
N LEU A 100 1.22 13.96 -7.36
CA LEU A 100 2.36 14.69 -6.80
C LEU A 100 3.13 15.50 -7.84
N LEU A 101 3.10 15.10 -9.11
CA LEU A 101 3.83 15.74 -10.21
C LEU A 101 2.99 16.76 -10.98
N GLU A 102 1.68 16.57 -11.04
CA GLU A 102 0.73 17.52 -11.63
C GLU A 102 0.53 18.75 -10.71
N VAL A 103 0.32 19.91 -11.34
CA VAL A 103 0.06 21.22 -10.71
C VAL A 103 -1.31 21.69 -11.13
#